data_AF-A0A1J0VLB0-F1
#
_entry.id   AF-A0A1J0VLB0-F1
#
_cell.length_a   1.000
_cell.length_b   1.000
_cell.length_c   1.000
_cell.angle_alpha   90.00
_cell.angle_beta   90.00
_cell.angle_gamma   90.00
#
_symmetry.space_group_name_H-M   'P 1'
#
loop_
_entity.id
_entity.type
_entity.pdbx_description
1 polymer ?
#
loop_
_entity_poly.entity_id
_entity_poly.type
_entity_poly.pdbx_seq_one_letter_code
_entity_poly.pdbx_strand_id
1 'polypeptide(L)'
;MTRTLCLAQDPEADELLSTDDFALLLGMLLDQQYPMEHAFRGPRKLAERMGGFDLRRIAEADPADFEELAATPPAIHRYGRSMARRAQALAQYVIEHYDGVPAGIWTDGDPDGKEVLRRLQELPGFGAQKAKIFLALLGKQRDVRPTGWQKAAGAYGDENSRRSVADVVDAETLAEVREFKKQAKAAAKTSG
;
A
#
# COMPACT_ATOMS: atom_id res chain seq x y z
N MET A 1 0.44 -17.34 12.13
CA MET A 1 -0.17 -17.35 10.79
C MET A 1 -0.71 -15.96 10.52
N THR A 2 -0.20 -15.29 9.51
CA THR A 2 -0.64 -13.94 9.12
C THR A 2 -2.06 -14.02 8.54
N ARG A 3 -2.92 -13.07 8.89
CA ARG A 3 -4.32 -13.03 8.41
C ARG A 3 -4.35 -12.70 6.92
N THR A 4 -5.26 -13.32 6.17
CA THR A 4 -5.61 -12.87 4.81
C THR A 4 -6.21 -11.46 4.87
N LEU A 5 -5.60 -10.53 4.16
CA LEU A 5 -6.04 -9.16 4.04
C LEU A 5 -7.41 -9.09 3.33
N CYS A 6 -8.19 -8.06 3.62
CA CYS A 6 -9.50 -7.82 2.98
C CYS A 6 -9.58 -6.38 2.43
N LEU A 7 -8.49 -5.88 1.84
CA LEU A 7 -8.37 -4.47 1.46
C LEU A 7 -9.02 -4.20 0.09
N ALA A 8 -8.87 -5.15 -0.83
CA ALA A 8 -9.40 -5.08 -2.19
C ALA A 8 -10.89 -5.44 -2.26
N GLN A 9 -11.42 -6.12 -1.23
CA GLN A 9 -12.78 -6.67 -1.24
C GLN A 9 -12.98 -7.56 -2.49
N ASP A 10 -11.96 -8.36 -2.78
CA ASP A 10 -11.85 -9.22 -3.95
C ASP A 10 -10.89 -10.37 -3.58
N PRO A 11 -11.37 -11.61 -3.46
CA PRO A 11 -10.60 -12.69 -2.85
C PRO A 11 -9.23 -12.96 -3.47
N GLU A 12 -9.09 -12.90 -4.80
CA GLU A 12 -7.78 -13.19 -5.43
C GLU A 12 -6.84 -11.99 -5.35
N ALA A 13 -7.35 -10.75 -5.41
CA ALA A 13 -6.50 -9.59 -5.15
C ALA A 13 -6.04 -9.56 -3.70
N ASP A 14 -6.93 -9.88 -2.77
CA ASP A 14 -6.65 -9.97 -1.35
C ASP A 14 -5.65 -11.09 -1.01
N GLU A 15 -5.71 -12.23 -1.71
CA GLU A 15 -4.70 -13.29 -1.59
C GLU A 15 -3.32 -12.82 -2.07
N LEU A 16 -3.24 -12.14 -3.22
CA LEU A 16 -1.98 -11.57 -3.72
C LEU A 16 -1.40 -10.54 -2.75
N LEU A 17 -2.22 -9.64 -2.21
CA LEU A 17 -1.80 -8.65 -1.21
C LEU A 17 -1.31 -9.30 0.09
N SER A 18 -1.85 -10.48 0.43
CA SER A 18 -1.50 -11.20 1.66
C SER A 18 -0.18 -11.97 1.54
N THR A 19 0.21 -12.34 0.32
CA THR A 19 1.34 -13.24 0.06
C THR A 19 2.53 -12.54 -0.60
N ASP A 20 2.31 -11.39 -1.25
CA ASP A 20 3.35 -10.60 -1.91
C ASP A 20 3.49 -9.20 -1.29
N ASP A 21 4.62 -8.97 -0.63
CA ASP A 21 4.90 -7.71 0.06
C ASP A 21 5.05 -6.51 -0.90
N PHE A 22 5.47 -6.74 -2.15
CA PHE A 22 5.51 -5.69 -3.16
C PHE A 22 4.11 -5.33 -3.67
N ALA A 23 3.23 -6.32 -3.85
CA ALA A 23 1.84 -6.09 -4.20
C ALA A 23 1.17 -5.21 -3.14
N LEU A 24 1.46 -5.46 -1.85
CA LEU A 24 0.94 -4.66 -0.76
C LEU A 24 1.45 -3.21 -0.79
N LEU A 25 2.76 -3.00 -1.01
CA LEU A 25 3.34 -1.67 -1.18
C LEU A 25 2.74 -0.94 -2.39
N LEU A 26 2.55 -1.63 -3.51
CA LEU A 26 1.96 -1.09 -4.72
C LEU A 26 0.49 -0.72 -4.53
N GLY A 27 -0.31 -1.55 -3.85
CA GLY A 27 -1.68 -1.21 -3.50
C GLY A 27 -1.75 0.09 -2.68
N MET A 28 -0.84 0.25 -1.71
CA MET A 28 -0.72 1.47 -0.91
C MET A 28 -0.22 2.68 -1.73
N LEU A 29 0.69 2.47 -2.69
CA LEU A 29 1.11 3.51 -3.63
C LEU A 29 -0.10 4.06 -4.40
N LEU A 30 -0.97 3.16 -4.87
CA LEU A 30 -2.17 3.48 -5.67
C LEU A 30 -3.31 4.09 -4.84
N ASP A 31 -3.33 3.96 -3.51
CA ASP A 31 -4.33 4.60 -2.63
C ASP A 31 -4.09 6.12 -2.52
N GLN A 32 -4.28 6.84 -3.64
CA GLN A 32 -4.27 8.30 -3.66
C GLN A 32 -5.45 8.87 -4.44
N GLN A 33 -6.32 9.60 -3.73
CA GLN A 33 -7.50 10.24 -4.32
C GLN A 33 -8.39 9.25 -5.11
N TYR A 34 -8.35 7.97 -4.79
CA TYR A 34 -9.06 6.90 -5.49
C TYR A 34 -9.74 6.03 -4.43
N PRO A 35 -10.85 5.34 -4.73
CA PRO A 35 -11.44 4.42 -3.76
C PRO A 35 -10.42 3.34 -3.40
N MET A 36 -10.21 3.10 -2.10
CA MET A 36 -9.10 2.26 -1.64
C MET A 36 -9.18 0.85 -2.21
N GLU A 37 -10.38 0.27 -2.29
CA GLU A 37 -10.58 -1.11 -2.72
C GLU A 37 -10.15 -1.25 -4.19
N HIS A 38 -10.44 -0.23 -5.00
CA HIS A 38 -10.01 -0.18 -6.38
C HIS A 38 -8.50 0.03 -6.52
N ALA A 39 -7.87 0.78 -5.63
CA ALA A 39 -6.41 0.91 -5.59
C ALA A 39 -5.74 -0.42 -5.25
N PHE A 40 -6.25 -1.13 -4.23
CA PHE A 40 -5.72 -2.42 -3.79
C PHE A 40 -6.01 -3.57 -4.77
N ARG A 41 -6.94 -3.41 -5.73
CA ARG A 41 -7.08 -4.31 -6.89
C ARG A 41 -6.02 -4.08 -7.99
N GLY A 42 -5.30 -2.97 -7.94
CA GLY A 42 -4.31 -2.58 -8.95
C GLY A 42 -3.21 -3.63 -9.20
N PRO A 43 -2.57 -4.19 -8.15
CA PRO A 43 -1.58 -5.27 -8.30
C PRO A 43 -2.10 -6.48 -9.08
N ARG A 44 -3.31 -6.96 -8.76
CA ARG A 44 -3.94 -8.09 -9.49
C ARG A 44 -4.14 -7.77 -10.98
N LYS A 45 -4.62 -6.57 -11.30
CA LYS A 45 -4.79 -6.15 -12.71
C LYS A 45 -3.47 -6.13 -13.48
N LEU A 46 -2.37 -5.75 -12.84
CA LEU A 46 -1.04 -5.85 -13.46
C LEU A 46 -0.64 -7.31 -13.63
N ALA A 47 -0.85 -8.15 -12.61
CA ALA A 47 -0.55 -9.57 -12.66
C ALA A 47 -1.24 -10.26 -13.85
N GLU A 48 -2.53 -9.99 -14.04
CA GLU A 48 -3.33 -10.53 -15.15
C GLU A 48 -2.76 -10.13 -16.52
N ARG A 49 -2.27 -8.89 -16.65
CA ARG A 49 -1.75 -8.34 -17.91
C ARG A 49 -0.31 -8.79 -18.22
N MET A 50 0.47 -9.05 -17.19
CA MET A 50 1.89 -9.40 -17.28
C MET A 50 2.15 -10.92 -17.19
N GLY A 51 1.09 -11.73 -17.10
CA GLY A 51 1.19 -13.18 -16.98
C GLY A 51 1.81 -13.63 -15.65
N GLY A 52 1.50 -12.91 -14.57
CA GLY A 52 2.07 -13.08 -13.23
C GLY A 52 2.45 -11.75 -12.61
N PHE A 53 2.58 -11.73 -11.28
CA PHE A 53 3.04 -10.56 -10.54
C PHE A 53 4.53 -10.72 -10.22
N ASP A 54 5.36 -9.83 -10.75
CA ASP A 54 6.81 -9.88 -10.57
C ASP A 54 7.38 -8.45 -10.55
N LEU A 55 8.03 -8.10 -9.44
CA LEU A 55 8.63 -6.79 -9.21
C LEU A 55 9.70 -6.44 -10.26
N ARG A 56 10.56 -7.40 -10.64
CA ARG A 56 11.63 -7.18 -11.62
C ARG A 56 11.07 -6.96 -13.00
N ARG A 57 10.05 -7.74 -13.41
CA ARG A 57 9.35 -7.51 -14.68
C ARG A 57 8.71 -6.12 -14.74
N ILE A 58 8.16 -5.63 -13.64
CA ILE A 58 7.62 -4.26 -13.56
C ILE A 58 8.74 -3.22 -13.73
N ALA A 59 9.86 -3.41 -13.02
CA ALA A 59 11.01 -2.48 -13.05
C ALA A 59 11.70 -2.41 -14.42
N GLU A 60 11.75 -3.52 -15.14
CA GLU A 60 12.47 -3.69 -16.42
C GLU A 60 11.59 -3.50 -17.66
N ALA A 61 10.26 -3.46 -17.51
CA ALA A 61 9.35 -3.23 -18.63
C ALA A 61 9.63 -1.89 -19.32
N ASP A 62 9.49 -1.87 -20.66
CA ASP A 62 9.57 -0.61 -21.41
C ASP A 62 8.58 0.41 -20.83
N PRO A 63 9.02 1.64 -20.49
CA PRO A 63 8.16 2.60 -19.81
C PRO A 63 6.89 2.97 -20.57
N ALA A 64 6.98 3.10 -21.91
CA ALA A 64 5.81 3.48 -22.71
C ALA A 64 4.81 2.32 -22.79
N ASP A 65 5.30 1.09 -23.02
CA ASP A 65 4.45 -0.09 -23.05
C ASP A 65 3.81 -0.36 -21.69
N PHE A 66 4.55 -0.19 -20.58
CA PHE A 66 4.02 -0.39 -19.24
C PHE A 66 2.95 0.67 -18.89
N GLU A 67 3.13 1.92 -19.32
CA GLU A 67 2.12 2.96 -19.18
C GLU A 67 0.81 2.61 -19.91
N GLU A 68 0.90 2.14 -21.16
CA GLU A 68 -0.28 1.71 -21.94
C GLU A 68 -0.96 0.50 -21.28
N LEU A 69 -0.16 -0.49 -20.88
CA LEU A 69 -0.62 -1.68 -20.19
C LEU A 69 -1.38 -1.28 -18.92
N ALA A 70 -0.85 -0.39 -18.09
CA ALA A 70 -1.49 0.07 -16.85
C ALA A 70 -2.74 0.95 -17.10
N ALA A 71 -2.77 1.72 -18.19
CA ALA A 71 -3.87 2.60 -18.56
C ALA A 71 -5.01 1.91 -19.31
N THR A 72 -4.79 0.70 -19.83
CA THR A 72 -5.81 -0.08 -20.55
C THR A 72 -7.06 -0.30 -19.69
N PRO A 73 -8.26 0.12 -20.15
CA PRO A 73 -9.51 -0.09 -19.43
C PRO A 73 -9.84 -1.57 -19.20
N PRO A 74 -10.31 -1.97 -18.00
CA PRO A 74 -10.42 -1.16 -16.78
C PRO A 74 -9.04 -0.88 -16.17
N ALA A 75 -8.60 0.39 -16.15
CA ALA A 75 -7.24 0.76 -15.75
C ALA A 75 -6.91 0.41 -14.29
N ILE A 76 -5.62 0.34 -13.96
CA ILE A 76 -5.17 0.11 -12.57
C ILE A 76 -5.55 1.27 -11.64
N HIS A 77 -5.69 2.47 -12.20
CA HIS A 77 -6.03 3.70 -11.49
C HIS A 77 -6.69 4.69 -12.46
N ARG A 78 -7.43 5.67 -11.95
CA ARG A 78 -7.97 6.79 -12.75
C ARG A 78 -6.89 7.68 -13.40
N TYR A 79 -5.64 7.52 -12.99
CA TYR A 79 -4.44 8.19 -13.51
C TYR A 79 -3.43 7.15 -14.00
N GLY A 80 -3.90 6.17 -14.79
CA GLY A 80 -3.19 4.93 -15.14
C GLY A 80 -1.71 5.13 -15.48
N ARG A 81 -1.40 5.92 -16.52
CA ARG A 81 -0.01 6.18 -16.96
C ARG A 81 0.86 6.81 -15.87
N SER A 82 0.35 7.82 -15.18
CA SER A 82 1.11 8.48 -14.10
C SER A 82 1.38 7.52 -12.93
N MET A 83 0.42 6.66 -12.59
CA MET A 83 0.61 5.65 -11.57
C MET A 83 1.53 4.51 -12.03
N ALA A 84 1.54 4.18 -13.33
CA ALA A 84 2.48 3.22 -13.90
C ALA A 84 3.93 3.67 -13.69
N ARG A 85 4.27 4.92 -14.06
CA ARG A 85 5.60 5.50 -13.82
C ARG A 85 6.02 5.41 -12.36
N ARG A 86 5.10 5.70 -11.43
CA ARG A 86 5.36 5.61 -9.99
C ARG A 86 5.56 4.17 -9.53
N ALA A 87 4.79 3.23 -10.07
CA ALA A 87 4.94 1.81 -9.77
C ALA A 87 6.30 1.27 -10.24
N GLN A 88 6.75 1.65 -11.44
CA GLN A 88 8.10 1.29 -11.91
C GLN A 88 9.19 1.92 -11.02
N ALA A 89 9.07 3.21 -10.69
CA ALA A 89 10.03 3.86 -9.81
C ALA A 89 10.10 3.19 -8.43
N LEU A 90 8.95 2.78 -7.88
CA LEU A 90 8.90 2.02 -6.63
C LEU A 90 9.57 0.65 -6.77
N ALA A 91 9.33 -0.08 -7.87
CA ALA A 91 9.97 -1.37 -8.13
C ALA A 91 11.50 -1.22 -8.22
N GLN A 92 11.97 -0.25 -9.01
CA GLN A 92 13.39 0.07 -9.17
C GLN A 92 14.05 0.43 -7.84
N TYR A 93 13.39 1.25 -7.02
CA TYR A 93 13.89 1.61 -5.69
C TYR A 93 14.06 0.37 -4.78
N VAL A 94 13.10 -0.55 -4.79
CA VAL A 94 13.21 -1.80 -4.00
C VAL A 94 14.33 -2.70 -4.53
N ILE A 95 14.57 -2.75 -5.83
CA ILE A 95 15.73 -3.46 -6.40
C ILE A 95 17.04 -2.83 -5.94
N GLU A 96 17.15 -1.52 -6.06
CA GLU A 96 18.39 -0.78 -5.79
C GLU A 96 18.76 -0.79 -4.30
N HIS A 97 17.79 -0.63 -3.41
CA HIS A 97 18.05 -0.42 -1.98
C HIS A 97 17.80 -1.65 -1.10
N TYR A 98 17.10 -2.66 -1.61
CA TYR A 98 16.72 -3.87 -0.85
C TYR A 98 16.88 -5.15 -1.69
N ASP A 99 17.71 -5.13 -2.74
CA ASP A 99 18.01 -6.27 -3.61
C ASP A 99 16.77 -6.95 -4.23
N GLY A 100 15.66 -6.22 -4.33
CA GLY A 100 14.38 -6.73 -4.83
C GLY A 100 13.58 -7.50 -3.77
N VAL A 101 13.91 -7.36 -2.49
CA VAL A 101 13.25 -7.98 -1.33
C VAL A 101 12.50 -6.91 -0.53
N PRO A 102 11.20 -6.66 -0.82
CA PRO A 102 10.43 -5.61 -0.14
C PRO A 102 10.43 -5.72 1.39
N ALA A 103 10.41 -6.95 1.93
CA ALA A 103 10.40 -7.18 3.37
C ALA A 103 11.60 -6.55 4.10
N GLY A 104 12.73 -6.39 3.41
CA GLY A 104 13.94 -5.77 3.96
C GLY A 104 13.71 -4.35 4.50
N ILE A 105 12.71 -3.65 3.98
CA ILE A 105 12.26 -2.34 4.48
C ILE A 105 11.94 -2.38 5.98
N TRP A 106 11.37 -3.48 6.48
CA TRP A 106 10.98 -3.63 7.88
C TRP A 106 11.69 -4.76 8.64
N THR A 107 12.51 -5.59 7.98
CA THR A 107 13.26 -6.68 8.64
C THR A 107 14.76 -6.44 8.73
N ASP A 108 15.36 -5.69 7.80
CA ASP A 108 16.82 -5.67 7.69
C ASP A 108 17.47 -4.88 8.82
N GLY A 109 18.34 -5.56 9.56
CA GLY A 109 19.07 -5.01 10.70
C GLY A 109 18.24 -4.86 11.98
N ASP A 110 17.13 -5.59 12.11
CA ASP A 110 16.21 -5.53 13.27
C ASP A 110 15.80 -4.08 13.63
N PRO A 111 15.17 -3.36 12.70
CA PRO A 111 14.92 -1.93 12.86
C PRO A 111 13.85 -1.65 13.93
N ASP A 112 13.94 -0.48 14.57
CA ASP A 112 12.84 0.01 15.40
C ASP A 112 11.72 0.64 14.53
N GLY A 113 10.58 0.96 15.16
CA GLY A 113 9.44 1.54 14.44
C GLY A 113 9.73 2.90 13.80
N LYS A 114 10.70 3.66 14.31
CA LYS A 114 11.09 4.96 13.71
C LYS A 114 11.91 4.73 12.45
N GLU A 115 12.82 3.77 12.48
CA GLU A 115 13.64 3.41 11.33
C GLU A 115 12.79 2.81 10.21
N VAL A 116 11.84 1.91 10.53
CA VAL A 116 10.88 1.42 9.53
C VAL A 116 10.05 2.57 8.96
N LEU A 117 9.59 3.52 9.80
CA LEU A 117 8.88 4.69 9.30
C LEU A 117 9.74 5.55 8.36
N ARG A 118 11.02 5.78 8.70
CA ARG A 118 11.96 6.53 7.87
C ARG A 118 12.12 5.86 6.51
N ARG A 119 12.41 4.56 6.49
CA ARG A 119 12.56 3.78 5.24
C ARG A 119 11.29 3.80 4.38
N LEU A 120 10.11 3.67 5.01
CA LEU A 120 8.83 3.80 4.31
C LEU A 120 8.59 5.19 3.71
N GLN A 121 9.11 6.26 4.32
CA GLN A 121 9.01 7.63 3.80
C GLN A 121 9.95 7.90 2.63
N GLU A 122 10.99 7.09 2.45
CA GLU A 122 11.94 7.23 1.35
C GLU A 122 11.45 6.53 0.07
N LEU A 123 10.46 5.65 0.19
CA LEU A 123 9.86 4.98 -0.97
C LEU A 123 9.23 6.00 -1.94
N PRO A 124 9.48 5.89 -3.25
CA PRO A 124 8.83 6.72 -4.26
C PRO A 124 7.30 6.69 -4.13
N GLY A 125 6.70 7.87 -3.92
CA GLY A 125 5.25 8.01 -3.78
C GLY A 125 4.69 7.77 -2.37
N PHE A 126 5.55 7.59 -1.35
CA PHE A 126 5.17 7.50 0.06
C PHE A 126 5.44 8.81 0.80
N GLY A 127 4.37 9.60 1.00
CA GLY A 127 4.42 10.74 1.91
C GLY A 127 4.30 10.32 3.38
N ALA A 128 4.57 11.25 4.30
CA ALA A 128 4.59 11.01 5.75
C ALA A 128 3.33 10.32 6.29
N GLN A 129 2.14 10.72 5.83
CA GLN A 129 0.88 10.10 6.25
C GLN A 129 0.76 8.65 5.75
N LYS A 130 1.11 8.40 4.48
CA LYS A 130 1.05 7.07 3.86
C LYS A 130 2.01 6.11 4.57
N ALA A 131 3.24 6.56 4.84
CA ALA A 131 4.22 5.77 5.57
C ALA A 131 3.73 5.39 6.98
N LYS A 132 3.10 6.31 7.73
CA LYS A 132 2.51 6.00 9.04
C LYS A 132 1.37 4.99 8.97
N ILE A 133 0.49 5.12 7.97
CA ILE A 133 -0.60 4.16 7.75
C ILE A 133 -0.04 2.79 7.38
N PHE A 134 0.99 2.72 6.53
CA PHE A 134 1.59 1.44 6.16
C PHE A 134 2.31 0.78 7.34
N LEU A 135 3.02 1.55 8.17
CA LEU A 135 3.58 1.04 9.42
C LEU A 135 2.49 0.49 10.36
N ALA A 136 1.35 1.17 10.44
CA ALA A 136 0.21 0.66 11.20
C ALA A 136 -0.35 -0.64 10.62
N LEU A 137 -0.46 -0.75 9.29
CA LEU A 137 -0.92 -1.95 8.60
C LEU A 137 0.01 -3.14 8.89
N LEU A 138 1.33 -2.92 8.85
CA LEU A 138 2.35 -3.90 9.21
C LEU A 138 2.14 -4.43 10.64
N GLY A 139 2.02 -3.55 11.63
CA GLY A 139 1.85 -3.96 13.03
C GLY A 139 0.50 -4.59 13.36
N LYS A 140 -0.58 -4.09 12.75
CA LYS A 140 -1.96 -4.51 13.04
C LYS A 140 -2.34 -5.81 12.33
N GLN A 141 -1.95 -5.96 11.06
CA GLN A 141 -2.43 -7.04 10.21
C GLN A 141 -1.35 -8.02 9.75
N ARG A 142 -0.08 -7.60 9.74
CA ARG A 142 1.05 -8.43 9.27
C ARG A 142 1.92 -9.01 10.39
N ASP A 143 1.60 -8.69 11.65
CA ASP A 143 2.39 -9.09 12.84
C ASP A 143 3.85 -8.59 12.80
N VAL A 144 4.12 -7.56 12.00
CA VAL A 144 5.43 -6.89 11.93
C VAL A 144 5.42 -5.75 12.94
N ARG A 145 5.94 -6.04 14.14
CA ARG A 145 5.82 -5.17 15.32
C ARG A 145 7.20 -4.73 15.86
N PRO A 146 7.99 -3.98 15.08
CA PRO A 146 9.27 -3.45 15.57
C PRO A 146 9.05 -2.55 16.78
N THR A 147 10.05 -2.45 17.65
CA THR A 147 9.89 -1.74 18.92
C THR A 147 9.45 -0.29 18.70
N GLY A 148 8.38 0.14 19.36
CA GLY A 148 7.85 1.50 19.24
C GLY A 148 7.03 1.79 17.97
N TRP A 149 6.67 0.79 17.17
CA TRP A 149 5.90 0.98 15.92
C TRP A 149 4.58 1.76 16.11
N GLN A 150 3.81 1.50 17.19
CA GLN A 150 2.55 2.20 17.45
C GLN A 150 2.78 3.71 17.62
N LYS A 151 3.79 4.08 18.42
CA LYS A 151 4.16 5.48 18.64
C LYS A 151 4.63 6.15 17.35
N ALA A 152 5.39 5.44 16.51
CA ALA A 152 5.86 5.96 15.22
C ALA A 152 4.71 6.15 14.22
N ALA A 153 3.75 5.22 14.17
CA ALA A 153 2.53 5.32 13.37
C ALA A 153 1.57 6.43 13.85
N GLY A 154 1.74 6.91 15.09
CA GLY A 154 0.90 7.95 15.69
C GLY A 154 -0.54 7.44 15.84
N ALA A 155 -1.53 8.31 15.55
CA ALA A 155 -2.95 7.95 15.69
C ALA A 155 -3.38 6.75 14.82
N TYR A 156 -2.61 6.38 13.79
CA TYR A 156 -2.87 5.17 13.01
C TYR A 156 -2.45 3.88 13.73
N GLY A 157 -1.55 3.98 14.71
CA GLY A 157 -1.11 2.87 15.56
C GLY A 157 -2.03 2.60 16.76
N ASP A 158 -3.00 3.48 17.03
CA ASP A 158 -3.95 3.34 18.14
C ASP A 158 -4.73 2.02 18.02
N GLU A 159 -4.91 1.35 19.16
CA GLU A 159 -5.73 0.14 19.25
C GLU A 159 -7.20 0.46 18.94
N ASN A 160 -7.89 -0.48 18.28
CA ASN A 160 -9.31 -0.36 17.93
C ASN A 160 -9.68 0.89 17.12
N SER A 161 -8.72 1.52 16.43
CA SER A 161 -9.02 2.65 15.56
C SER A 161 -9.75 2.23 14.27
N ARG A 162 -10.44 3.19 13.65
CA ARG A 162 -11.09 3.07 12.32
C ARG A 162 -10.73 4.24 11.42
N ARG A 163 -9.43 4.50 11.28
CA ARG A 163 -8.90 5.73 10.66
C ARG A 163 -8.38 5.52 9.24
N SER A 164 -7.96 4.30 8.90
CA SER A 164 -7.21 4.03 7.67
C SER A 164 -7.35 2.60 7.18
N VAL A 165 -6.70 2.29 6.05
CA VAL A 165 -6.67 0.92 5.51
C VAL A 165 -6.04 -0.09 6.49
N ALA A 166 -5.16 0.37 7.38
CA ALA A 166 -4.60 -0.45 8.45
C ALA A 166 -5.67 -1.04 9.39
N ASP A 167 -6.87 -0.45 9.41
CA ASP A 167 -7.98 -0.85 10.27
C ASP A 167 -9.04 -1.68 9.52
N VAL A 168 -8.88 -1.89 8.21
CA VAL A 168 -9.83 -2.64 7.38
C VAL A 168 -9.48 -4.13 7.41
N VAL A 169 -10.36 -4.93 7.98
CA VAL A 169 -10.17 -6.37 8.13
C VAL A 169 -11.35 -7.19 7.57
N ASP A 170 -12.44 -6.53 7.23
CA ASP A 170 -13.67 -7.05 6.64
C ASP A 170 -14.50 -5.90 6.04
N ALA A 171 -15.69 -6.21 5.51
CA ALA A 171 -16.59 -5.23 4.91
C ALA A 171 -17.18 -4.23 5.93
N GLU A 172 -17.34 -4.64 7.19
CA GLU A 172 -17.88 -3.79 8.25
C GLU A 172 -16.88 -2.69 8.62
N THR A 173 -15.65 -3.09 8.94
CA THR A 173 -14.56 -2.17 9.25
C THR A 173 -14.20 -1.26 8.07
N LEU A 174 -14.39 -1.73 6.83
CA LEU A 174 -14.29 -0.88 5.65
C LEU A 174 -15.34 0.25 5.64
N ALA A 175 -16.59 -0.07 5.96
CA ALA A 175 -17.66 0.92 6.04
C ALA A 175 -17.37 1.96 7.14
N GLU A 176 -16.89 1.52 8.30
CA GLU A 176 -16.50 2.39 9.41
C GLU A 176 -15.35 3.34 9.03
N VAL A 177 -14.31 2.83 8.37
CA VAL A 177 -13.17 3.65 7.89
C VAL A 177 -13.63 4.69 6.85
N ARG A 178 -14.56 4.33 5.96
CA ARG A 178 -15.14 5.27 4.98
C ARG A 178 -15.91 6.37 5.68
N GLU A 179 -16.73 6.03 6.67
CA GLU A 179 -17.50 7.00 7.44
C GLU A 179 -16.57 7.93 8.24
N PHE A 180 -15.54 7.39 8.89
CA PHE A 180 -14.51 8.20 9.56
C PHE A 180 -13.84 9.19 8.60
N LYS A 181 -13.39 8.75 7.42
CA LYS A 181 -12.75 9.61 6.41
C LYS A 181 -13.72 10.70 5.93
N LYS A 182 -15.00 10.39 5.78
CA LYS A 182 -16.05 11.34 5.38
C LYS A 182 -16.26 12.41 6.46
N GLN A 183 -16.38 12.01 7.72
CA GLN A 183 -16.52 12.92 8.85
C GLN A 183 -15.31 13.84 9.03
N ALA A 184 -14.09 13.28 8.96
CA ALA A 184 -12.85 14.05 9.03
C ALA A 184 -12.75 15.10 7.91
N LYS A 185 -13.15 14.74 6.68
CA LYS A 185 -13.19 15.67 5.54
C LYS A 185 -14.24 16.76 5.73
N ALA A 186 -15.40 16.44 6.33
CA ALA A 186 -16.44 17.43 6.62
C ALA A 186 -15.95 18.42 7.69
N ALA A 187 -15.38 17.93 8.79
CA ALA A 187 -14.84 18.78 9.85
C ALA A 187 -13.74 19.74 9.33
N ALA A 188 -12.83 19.25 8.48
CA ALA A 188 -11.79 20.09 7.89
C ALA A 188 -12.32 21.21 6.97
N LYS A 189 -13.52 21.06 6.41
CA LYS A 189 -14.18 22.11 5.60
C LYS A 189 -14.91 23.16 6.45
N THR A 190 -15.27 22.83 7.69
CA THR A 190 -15.96 23.76 8.60
C THR A 190 -14.98 24.59 9.43
N SER A 191 -13.73 24.11 9.59
CA SER A 191 -12.67 24.79 10.34
C SER A 191 -11.74 25.67 9.50
N GLY A 192 -12.01 25.84 8.20
CA GLY A 192 -11.24 26.70 7.28
C GLY A 192 -12.16 27.71 6.61
#